data_AF-A0A522XQG0-F1
#
_entry.id   AF-A0A522XQG0-F1
#
_cell.length_a   1.000
_cell.length_b   1.000
_cell.length_c   1.000
_cell.angle_alpha   90.00
_cell.angle_beta   90.00
_cell.angle_gamma   90.00
#
_symmetry.space_group_name_H-M   'P 1'
#
loop_
_entity.id
_entity.type
_entity.pdbx_description
1 polymer ?
#
loop_
_entity_poly.entity_id
_entity_poly.type
_entity_poly.pdbx_seq_one_letter_code
_entity_poly.pdbx_strand_id
1 'polypeptide(L)'
;MDFCQSPYSGVDYIANVWDFWLKDGAFLAMEHKGKPIGVCHASFSKNQVWIEGLRINPRFRQKGYGRSLVLRAEQIAKRKHHKISRMIISNSNKKSIRLAKSLGYIIEDKWYLYNLKPRKRQSRIVLSSNPKQIENLADSTYSKSWKWFTIDKFSITKLIKKKNTCFYKKQENFGSWDLE
;
A
#
# COMPACT_ATOMS: atom_id res chain seq x y z
N MET A 1 -21.13 -2.88 5.27
CA MET A 1 -20.75 -4.31 5.21
C MET A 1 -20.33 -4.75 6.60
N ASP A 2 -21.09 -5.62 7.25
CA ASP A 2 -21.00 -5.88 8.70
C ASP A 2 -19.67 -6.46 9.18
N PHE A 3 -18.84 -6.97 8.25
CA PHE A 3 -17.54 -7.55 8.57
C PHE A 3 -16.34 -6.66 8.19
N CYS A 4 -16.57 -5.49 7.61
CA CYS A 4 -15.56 -4.45 7.40
C CYS A 4 -15.58 -3.48 8.60
N GLN A 5 -15.27 -4.01 9.79
CA GLN A 5 -15.14 -3.23 11.01
C GLN A 5 -13.68 -3.24 11.45
N SER A 6 -13.11 -2.06 11.73
CA SER A 6 -11.74 -1.91 12.22
C SER A 6 -11.62 -2.53 13.61
N PRO A 7 -10.59 -3.34 13.88
CA PRO A 7 -10.29 -3.80 15.24
C PRO A 7 -9.76 -2.68 16.15
N TYR A 8 -9.48 -1.48 15.63
CA TYR A 8 -8.85 -0.38 16.38
C TYR A 8 -9.78 0.82 16.66
N SER A 9 -10.85 1.01 15.87
CA SER A 9 -11.59 2.28 15.87
C SER A 9 -13.10 2.14 15.61
N GLY A 10 -13.64 0.93 15.47
CA GLY A 10 -15.06 0.71 15.15
C GLY A 10 -15.45 1.02 13.70
N VAL A 11 -14.66 1.82 12.97
CA VAL A 11 -14.84 2.12 11.54
C VAL A 11 -13.59 1.74 10.76
N ASP A 12 -13.73 0.84 9.79
CA ASP A 12 -12.66 0.44 8.88
C ASP A 12 -12.42 1.50 7.81
N TYR A 13 -11.17 1.71 7.41
CA TYR A 13 -10.82 2.69 6.37
C TYR A 13 -11.40 2.32 5.00
N ILE A 14 -11.80 1.05 4.81
CA ILE A 14 -12.41 0.54 3.58
C ILE A 14 -13.60 1.39 3.14
N ALA A 15 -14.42 1.88 4.08
CA ALA A 15 -15.56 2.75 3.76
C ALA A 15 -15.11 4.05 3.05
N ASN A 16 -13.95 4.60 3.42
CA ASN A 16 -13.44 5.85 2.88
C ASN A 16 -12.77 5.69 1.50
N VAL A 17 -12.42 4.46 1.11
CA VAL A 17 -11.72 4.17 -0.16
C VAL A 17 -12.57 3.35 -1.13
N TRP A 18 -13.80 3.03 -0.74
CA TRP A 18 -14.71 2.14 -1.45
C TRP A 18 -14.96 2.56 -2.90
N ASP A 19 -15.41 3.80 -3.10
CA ASP A 19 -15.74 4.31 -4.43
C ASP A 19 -14.50 4.41 -5.34
N PHE A 20 -13.34 4.70 -4.74
CA PHE A 20 -12.08 4.72 -5.46
C PHE A 20 -11.70 3.31 -5.94
N TRP A 21 -11.80 2.30 -5.07
CA TRP A 21 -11.49 0.90 -5.42
C TRP A 21 -12.44 0.32 -6.46
N LEU A 22 -13.72 0.69 -6.42
CA LEU A 22 -14.67 0.31 -7.47
C LEU A 22 -14.27 0.90 -8.83
N LYS A 23 -13.85 2.16 -8.86
CA LYS A 23 -13.37 2.82 -10.09
C LYS A 23 -12.04 2.26 -10.59
N ASP A 24 -11.14 1.84 -9.70
CA ASP A 24 -9.84 1.22 -10.05
C ASP A 24 -9.99 -0.17 -10.70
N GLY A 25 -11.20 -0.77 -10.65
CA GLY A 25 -11.53 -2.01 -11.36
C GLY A 25 -10.83 -3.26 -10.80
N ALA A 26 -10.29 -3.18 -9.58
CA ALA A 26 -9.48 -4.22 -8.97
C ALA A 26 -9.98 -4.65 -7.58
N PHE A 27 -11.24 -4.37 -7.30
CA PHE A 27 -11.93 -4.79 -6.09
C PHE A 27 -12.55 -6.19 -6.27
N LEU A 28 -12.12 -7.15 -5.45
CA LEU A 28 -12.61 -8.52 -5.47
C LEU A 28 -13.52 -8.75 -4.27
N ALA A 29 -14.71 -9.30 -4.54
CA ALA A 29 -15.63 -9.76 -3.52
C ALA A 29 -15.85 -11.27 -3.65
N MET A 30 -16.00 -11.92 -2.50
CA MET A 30 -16.45 -13.31 -2.40
C MET A 30 -17.84 -13.32 -1.80
N GLU A 31 -18.73 -14.07 -2.45
CA GLU A 31 -20.13 -14.19 -2.06
C GLU A 31 -20.45 -15.61 -1.56
N HIS A 32 -21.38 -15.70 -0.62
CA HIS A 32 -22.05 -16.94 -0.25
C HIS A 32 -23.55 -16.69 -0.08
N LYS A 33 -24.37 -17.36 -0.89
CA LYS A 33 -25.84 -17.25 -0.88
C LYS A 33 -26.34 -15.79 -1.02
N GLY A 34 -25.87 -15.05 -2.01
CA GLY A 34 -26.31 -13.67 -2.25
C GLY A 34 -25.68 -12.63 -1.31
N LYS A 35 -24.79 -13.03 -0.38
CA LYS A 35 -24.20 -12.13 0.61
C LYS A 35 -22.67 -12.09 0.50
N PRO A 36 -22.04 -10.89 0.50
CA PRO A 36 -20.59 -10.80 0.55
C PRO A 36 -20.08 -11.36 1.88
N ILE A 37 -19.09 -12.23 1.80
CA ILE A 37 -18.43 -12.86 2.96
C ILE A 37 -16.94 -12.53 3.04
N GLY A 38 -16.38 -11.91 2.01
CA GLY A 38 -14.99 -11.50 2.00
C GLY A 38 -14.68 -10.54 0.86
N VAL A 39 -13.68 -9.70 1.06
CA VAL A 39 -13.22 -8.74 0.06
C VAL A 39 -11.70 -8.58 0.10
N CYS A 40 -11.10 -8.18 -1.02
CA CYS A 40 -9.77 -7.60 -1.08
C CYS A 40 -9.65 -6.63 -2.25
N HIS A 41 -8.68 -5.74 -2.19
CA HIS A 41 -8.33 -4.84 -3.29
C HIS A 41 -6.95 -5.19 -3.84
N ALA A 42 -6.80 -5.16 -5.16
CA ALA A 42 -5.55 -5.43 -5.86
C ALA A 42 -5.04 -4.15 -6.56
N SER A 43 -4.26 -3.34 -5.86
CA SER A 43 -3.77 -2.08 -6.42
C SER A 43 -2.54 -2.32 -7.32
N PHE A 44 -2.67 -2.06 -8.62
CA PHE A 44 -1.61 -2.31 -9.60
C PHE A 44 -0.71 -1.08 -9.77
N SER A 45 0.60 -1.31 -9.85
CA SER A 45 1.58 -0.25 -10.16
C SER A 45 2.86 -0.83 -10.75
N LYS A 46 3.28 -0.31 -11.91
CA LYS A 46 4.46 -0.78 -12.66
C LYS A 46 4.45 -2.30 -12.82
N ASN A 47 5.39 -3.01 -12.20
CA ASN A 47 5.53 -4.47 -12.25
C ASN A 47 4.96 -5.17 -11.00
N GLN A 48 4.10 -4.49 -10.24
CA GLN A 48 3.70 -4.91 -8.91
C GLN A 48 2.19 -4.86 -8.71
N VAL A 49 1.70 -5.72 -7.82
CA VAL A 49 0.36 -5.64 -7.24
C VAL A 49 0.48 -5.53 -5.72
N TRP A 50 -0.31 -4.64 -5.13
CA TRP A 50 -0.47 -4.50 -3.68
C TRP A 50 -1.81 -5.08 -3.28
N ILE A 51 -1.79 -6.11 -2.42
CA ILE A 51 -2.98 -6.72 -1.86
C ILE A 51 -3.38 -5.94 -0.61
N GLU A 52 -4.49 -5.22 -0.72
CA GLU A 52 -4.99 -4.29 0.29
C GLU A 52 -6.36 -4.74 0.80
N GLY A 53 -6.76 -4.27 1.97
CA GLY A 53 -8.15 -4.39 2.43
C GLY A 53 -8.67 -5.82 2.59
N LEU A 54 -7.80 -6.83 2.74
CA LEU A 54 -8.26 -8.22 2.90
C LEU A 54 -9.13 -8.35 4.17
N ARG A 55 -10.39 -8.69 3.97
CA ARG A 55 -11.38 -8.93 5.04
C ARG A 55 -12.16 -10.18 4.74
N ILE A 56 -12.37 -11.00 5.76
CA ILE A 56 -13.26 -12.16 5.72
C ILE A 56 -14.20 -12.06 6.91
N ASN A 57 -15.48 -12.29 6.67
CA ASN A 57 -16.51 -12.39 7.69
C ASN A 57 -16.07 -13.40 8.78
N PRO A 58 -16.08 -13.01 10.07
CA PRO A 58 -15.64 -13.88 11.16
C PRO A 58 -16.17 -15.31 11.12
N ARG A 59 -17.45 -15.51 10.76
CA ARG A 59 -18.13 -16.82 10.69
C ARG A 59 -17.60 -17.71 9.56
N PHE A 60 -16.90 -17.12 8.60
CA PHE A 60 -16.34 -17.78 7.42
C PHE A 60 -14.80 -17.86 7.46
N ARG A 61 -14.15 -17.40 8.53
CA ARG A 61 -12.68 -17.48 8.66
C ARG A 61 -12.22 -18.92 8.83
N GLN A 62 -10.92 -19.15 8.57
CA GLN A 62 -10.25 -20.45 8.72
C GLN A 62 -10.75 -21.55 7.75
N LYS A 63 -11.48 -21.16 6.70
CA LYS A 63 -11.98 -22.04 5.63
C LYS A 63 -11.26 -21.83 4.28
N GLY A 64 -10.11 -21.17 4.29
CA GLY A 64 -9.32 -20.90 3.08
C GLY A 64 -9.77 -19.68 2.25
N TYR A 65 -10.89 -19.03 2.53
CA TYR A 65 -11.39 -17.92 1.70
C TYR A 65 -10.44 -16.72 1.57
N GLY A 66 -9.70 -16.38 2.63
CA GLY A 66 -8.67 -15.35 2.56
C GLY A 66 -7.55 -15.70 1.58
N ARG A 67 -7.13 -16.98 1.56
CA ARG A 67 -6.17 -17.52 0.59
C ARG A 67 -6.71 -17.42 -0.83
N SER A 68 -7.96 -17.83 -1.05
CA SER A 68 -8.58 -17.78 -2.38
C SER A 68 -8.66 -16.37 -2.96
N LEU A 69 -8.98 -15.37 -2.14
CA LEU A 69 -8.99 -13.97 -2.57
C LEU A 69 -7.60 -13.48 -2.99
N VAL A 70 -6.56 -13.76 -2.19
CA VAL A 70 -5.19 -13.36 -2.52
C VAL A 70 -4.72 -14.04 -3.80
N LEU A 71 -4.91 -15.35 -3.94
CA LEU A 71 -4.52 -16.10 -5.14
C LEU A 71 -5.25 -15.59 -6.39
N ARG A 72 -6.52 -15.19 -6.25
CA ARG A 72 -7.28 -14.60 -7.36
C ARG A 72 -6.70 -13.26 -7.79
N ALA A 73 -6.36 -12.39 -6.84
CA ALA A 73 -5.70 -11.12 -7.13
C ALA A 73 -4.34 -11.32 -7.81
N GLU A 74 -3.53 -12.26 -7.33
CA GLU A 74 -2.24 -12.62 -7.96
C GLU A 74 -2.42 -13.18 -9.37
N GLN A 75 -3.46 -13.98 -9.60
CA GLN A 75 -3.77 -14.48 -10.95
C GLN A 75 -4.09 -13.34 -11.92
N ILE A 76 -4.85 -12.34 -11.47
CA ILE A 76 -5.13 -11.13 -12.27
C ILE A 76 -3.82 -10.37 -12.53
N ALA A 77 -2.97 -10.24 -11.51
CA ALA A 77 -1.66 -9.60 -11.64
C ALA A 77 -0.78 -10.27 -12.69
N LYS A 78 -0.71 -11.62 -12.67
CA LYS A 78 0.02 -12.41 -13.65
C LYS A 78 -0.50 -12.20 -15.08
N ARG A 79 -1.82 -12.16 -15.28
CA ARG A 79 -2.45 -11.87 -16.59
C ARG A 79 -2.12 -10.46 -17.09
N LYS A 80 -1.92 -9.52 -16.17
CA LYS A 80 -1.46 -8.15 -16.46
C LYS A 80 0.06 -8.00 -16.49
N HIS A 81 0.81 -9.11 -16.51
CA HIS A 81 2.28 -9.14 -16.54
C HIS A 81 3.00 -8.49 -15.33
N HIS A 82 2.32 -8.35 -14.18
CA HIS A 82 2.96 -7.96 -12.94
C HIS A 82 3.62 -9.18 -12.28
N LYS A 83 4.89 -9.03 -11.89
CA LYS A 83 5.71 -10.14 -11.36
C LYS A 83 5.82 -10.15 -9.85
N ILE A 84 5.53 -9.02 -9.18
CA ILE A 84 5.74 -8.88 -7.75
C ILE A 84 4.41 -8.64 -7.03
N SER A 85 4.13 -9.41 -5.98
CA SER A 85 2.97 -9.21 -5.11
C SER A 85 3.42 -8.77 -3.73
N ARG A 86 2.81 -7.71 -3.21
CA ARG A 86 3.14 -7.12 -1.91
C ARG A 86 1.90 -6.94 -1.03
N MET A 87 2.12 -6.96 0.27
CA MET A 87 1.10 -6.62 1.27
C MET A 87 1.77 -6.03 2.53
N ILE A 88 1.06 -5.15 3.23
CA ILE A 88 1.46 -4.68 4.56
C ILE A 88 0.57 -5.35 5.60
N ILE A 89 1.21 -5.90 6.63
CA ILE A 89 0.53 -6.58 7.72
C ILE A 89 1.07 -6.03 9.03
N SER A 90 0.17 -5.62 9.94
CA SER A 90 0.57 -5.27 11.30
C SER A 90 1.24 -6.45 11.99
N ASN A 91 2.33 -6.19 12.72
CA ASN A 91 3.09 -7.21 13.45
C ASN A 91 2.23 -7.97 14.49
N SER A 92 1.15 -7.35 15.00
CA SER A 92 0.21 -7.98 15.92
C SER A 92 -0.74 -8.97 15.22
N ASN A 93 -0.94 -8.86 13.91
CA ASN A 93 -1.89 -9.70 13.17
C ASN A 93 -1.26 -11.05 12.75
N LYS A 94 -1.05 -11.92 13.75
CA LYS A 94 -0.43 -13.24 13.55
C LYS A 94 -1.19 -14.13 12.56
N LYS A 95 -2.52 -13.99 12.46
CA LYS A 95 -3.34 -14.76 11.52
C LYS A 95 -3.02 -14.40 10.07
N SER A 96 -2.96 -13.10 9.74
CA SER A 96 -2.60 -12.65 8.39
C SER A 96 -1.13 -12.94 8.05
N ILE A 97 -0.21 -12.84 9.02
CA ILE A 97 1.20 -13.21 8.82
C ILE A 97 1.32 -14.71 8.45
N ARG A 98 0.61 -15.60 9.16
CA ARG A 98 0.59 -17.03 8.83
C ARG A 98 0.02 -17.29 7.44
N LEU A 99 -1.06 -16.60 7.07
CA LEU A 99 -1.64 -16.68 5.73
C LEU A 99 -0.61 -16.29 4.65
N ALA A 100 0.02 -15.12 4.78
CA ALA A 100 1.02 -14.65 3.83
C ALA A 100 2.19 -15.65 3.69
N LYS A 101 2.73 -16.15 4.81
CA LYS A 101 3.78 -17.19 4.78
C LYS A 101 3.35 -18.46 4.05
N SER A 102 2.12 -18.94 4.29
CA SER A 102 1.57 -20.12 3.60
C SER A 102 1.33 -19.92 2.08
N LEU A 103 1.36 -18.67 1.62
CA LEU A 103 1.29 -18.30 0.22
C LEU A 103 2.68 -18.07 -0.40
N GLY A 104 3.76 -18.22 0.39
CA GLY A 104 5.14 -18.03 -0.06
C GLY A 104 5.67 -16.60 0.06
N TYR A 105 4.95 -15.69 0.75
CA TYR A 105 5.45 -14.35 0.99
C TYR A 105 6.61 -14.39 2.00
N ILE A 106 7.64 -13.61 1.70
CA ILE A 106 8.75 -13.34 2.59
C ILE A 106 8.62 -11.93 3.19
N ILE A 107 9.25 -11.71 4.35
CA ILE A 107 9.32 -10.37 4.94
C ILE A 107 10.41 -9.62 4.19
N GLU A 108 10.02 -8.64 3.39
CA GLU A 108 10.94 -7.73 2.69
C GLU A 108 11.44 -6.62 3.63
N ASP A 109 10.56 -6.08 4.48
CA ASP A 109 10.90 -4.98 5.39
C ASP A 109 9.96 -4.92 6.63
N LYS A 110 10.35 -4.14 7.66
CA LYS A 110 9.57 -3.87 8.88
C LYS A 110 9.54 -2.38 9.19
N TRP A 111 8.33 -1.87 9.43
CA TRP A 111 8.10 -0.45 9.65
C TRP A 111 7.63 -0.19 11.07
N TYR A 112 8.24 0.81 11.70
CA TYR A 112 7.88 1.28 13.03
C TYR A 112 7.21 2.64 12.91
N LEU A 113 5.92 2.69 13.22
CA LEU A 113 5.18 3.94 13.24
C LEU A 113 5.44 4.65 14.57
N TYR A 114 6.17 5.77 14.52
CA TYR A 114 6.38 6.64 15.66
C TYR A 114 5.44 7.84 15.55
N ASN A 115 4.61 8.05 16.58
CA ASN A 115 3.85 9.29 16.70
C ASN A 115 4.63 10.26 17.60
N LEU A 116 5.35 11.18 16.98
CA LEU A 116 6.20 12.14 17.67
C LEU A 116 5.56 13.53 17.59
N LYS A 117 5.59 14.28 18.71
CA LYS A 117 5.26 15.70 18.67
C LYS A 117 6.42 16.45 18.00
N PRO A 118 6.18 17.17 16.88
CA PRO A 118 7.26 17.87 16.21
C PRO A 118 7.78 19.01 17.09
N ARG A 119 9.11 19.15 17.17
CA ARG A 119 9.75 20.31 17.79
C ARG A 119 10.01 21.36 16.72
N LYS A 120 9.62 22.62 16.98
CA LYS A 120 9.94 23.74 16.10
C LYS A 120 11.46 23.82 15.91
N ARG A 121 11.91 23.71 14.66
CA ARG A 121 13.28 23.94 14.21
C ARG A 121 13.20 24.81 12.97
N GLN A 122 14.12 25.76 12.84
CA GLN A 122 14.32 26.44 11.56
C GLN A 122 14.90 25.41 10.58
N SER A 123 14.15 25.15 9.52
CA SER A 123 14.55 24.28 8.42
C SER A 123 14.40 25.06 7.13
N ARG A 124 15.39 24.93 6.23
CA ARG A 124 15.28 25.47 4.87
C ARG A 124 14.65 24.39 3.99
N ILE A 125 13.47 24.67 3.46
CA ILE A 125 12.84 23.82 2.44
C ILE A 125 13.34 24.29 1.08
N VAL A 126 13.82 23.36 0.27
CA VAL A 126 14.17 23.61 -1.13
C VAL A 126 13.17 22.86 -1.99
N LEU A 127 12.40 23.60 -2.77
CA LEU A 127 11.53 23.03 -3.80
C LEU A 127 12.39 22.72 -5.02
N SER A 128 12.36 21.48 -5.48
CA SER A 128 13.02 21.12 -6.74
C SER A 128 12.11 21.50 -7.91
N SER A 129 12.66 22.24 -8.87
CA SER A 129 12.01 22.59 -10.14
C SER A 129 12.62 21.84 -11.33
N ASN A 130 13.74 21.12 -11.13
CA ASN A 130 14.46 20.44 -12.19
C ASN A 130 14.75 18.97 -11.80
N PRO A 131 14.28 17.97 -12.58
CA PRO A 131 14.56 16.55 -12.37
C PRO A 131 16.03 16.21 -12.10
N LYS A 132 16.98 16.91 -12.74
CA LYS A 132 18.41 16.70 -12.55
C LYS A 132 18.87 16.95 -11.11
N GLN A 133 18.19 17.80 -10.35
CA GLN A 133 18.55 18.10 -8.96
C GLN A 133 18.35 16.89 -8.03
N ILE A 134 17.57 15.90 -8.47
CA ILE A 134 17.16 14.75 -7.65
C ILE A 134 17.36 13.43 -8.38
N GLU A 135 18.14 13.41 -9.46
CA GLU A 135 18.39 12.20 -10.25
C GLU A 135 19.11 11.11 -9.42
N ASN A 136 19.92 11.50 -8.43
CA ASN A 136 20.57 10.57 -7.50
C ASN A 136 19.57 9.77 -6.64
N LEU A 137 18.27 10.10 -6.66
CA LEU A 137 17.22 9.32 -6.00
C LEU A 137 16.65 8.22 -6.88
N ALA A 138 17.10 8.06 -8.12
CA ALA A 138 16.53 7.11 -9.10
C ALA A 138 16.57 5.64 -8.66
N ASP A 139 17.33 5.29 -7.62
CA ASP A 139 17.38 3.94 -7.04
C ASP A 139 16.71 3.85 -5.65
N SER A 140 16.11 4.94 -5.18
CA SER A 140 15.38 5.00 -3.92
C SER A 140 13.90 4.62 -4.09
N THR A 141 13.19 4.54 -2.98
CA THR A 141 11.72 4.38 -2.96
C THR A 141 11.06 5.59 -2.33
N TYR A 142 9.80 5.82 -2.69
CA TYR A 142 8.95 6.77 -1.99
C TYR A 142 7.65 6.09 -1.56
N SER A 143 7.11 6.53 -0.44
CA SER A 143 5.78 6.11 0.01
C SER A 143 4.72 7.00 -0.58
N LYS A 144 3.64 6.39 -1.05
CA LYS A 144 2.37 7.07 -1.29
C LYS A 144 1.29 6.32 -0.54
N SER A 145 0.72 6.96 0.49
CA SER A 145 -0.07 6.26 1.50
C SER A 145 0.74 5.08 2.08
N TRP A 146 0.19 3.87 2.09
CA TRP A 146 0.86 2.67 2.61
C TRP A 146 1.68 1.91 1.54
N LYS A 147 1.81 2.42 0.32
CA LYS A 147 2.51 1.73 -0.77
C LYS A 147 3.88 2.31 -1.03
N TRP A 148 4.82 1.43 -1.36
CA TRP A 148 6.17 1.81 -1.76
C TRP A 148 6.34 1.68 -3.26
N PHE A 149 6.78 2.77 -3.89
CA PHE A 149 7.05 2.82 -5.30
C PHE A 149 8.52 3.11 -5.54
N THR A 150 9.09 2.47 -6.56
CA THR A 150 10.44 2.82 -7.02
C THR A 150 10.40 4.24 -7.57
N ILE A 151 11.37 5.05 -7.16
CA ILE A 151 11.67 6.29 -7.86
C ILE A 151 12.34 5.90 -9.18
N ASP A 152 11.98 6.59 -10.25
CA ASP A 152 12.57 6.49 -11.58
C ASP A 152 12.42 7.84 -12.28
N LYS A 153 13.01 8.00 -13.47
CA LYS A 153 12.95 9.27 -14.21
C LYS A 153 11.51 9.75 -14.46
N PHE A 154 10.58 8.83 -14.70
CA PHE A 154 9.17 9.15 -14.95
C PHE A 154 8.46 9.67 -13.68
N SER A 155 8.61 8.96 -12.56
CA SER A 155 8.02 9.34 -11.28
C SER A 155 8.63 10.63 -10.74
N ILE A 156 9.95 10.85 -10.87
CA ILE A 156 10.62 12.12 -10.58
C ILE A 156 9.95 13.29 -11.32
N THR A 157 9.76 13.13 -12.63
CA THR A 157 9.16 14.18 -13.47
C THR A 157 7.73 14.48 -13.06
N LYS A 158 6.95 13.42 -12.77
CA LYS A 158 5.56 13.54 -12.30
C LYS A 158 5.45 14.22 -10.94
N LEU A 159 6.33 13.88 -10.00
CA LEU A 159 6.40 14.43 -8.65
C LEU A 159 6.71 15.93 -8.69
N ILE A 160 7.74 16.34 -9.45
CA ILE A 160 8.09 17.75 -9.64
C ILE A 160 6.93 18.54 -10.27
N LYS A 161 6.30 18.00 -11.33
CA LYS A 161 5.17 18.67 -12.00
C LYS A 161 4.00 18.96 -11.06
N LYS A 162 3.76 18.08 -10.09
CA LYS A 162 2.69 18.25 -9.09
C LYS A 162 3.00 19.29 -8.01
N LYS A 163 4.25 19.76 -7.89
CA LYS A 163 4.72 20.65 -6.82
C LYS A 163 4.55 20.11 -5.39
N ASN A 164 4.33 18.80 -5.24
CA ASN A 164 4.10 18.14 -3.95
C ASN A 164 5.37 17.51 -3.37
N THR A 165 6.55 17.96 -3.79
CA THR A 165 7.80 17.29 -3.42
C THR A 165 8.77 18.26 -2.76
N CYS A 166 8.95 18.07 -1.46
CA CYS A 166 9.94 18.75 -0.67
C CYS A 166 11.17 17.84 -0.52
N PHE A 167 12.36 18.40 -0.74
CA PHE A 167 13.61 17.71 -0.51
C PHE A 167 14.31 18.31 0.70
N TYR A 168 14.81 17.44 1.57
CA TYR A 168 15.65 17.82 2.69
C TYR A 168 17.05 17.24 2.49
N LYS A 169 18.07 18.09 2.47
CA LYS A 169 19.48 17.70 2.42
C LYS A 169 20.11 18.02 3.77
N LYS A 170 20.50 17.00 4.53
CA LYS A 170 21.32 17.14 5.74
C LYS A 170 22.46 16.15 5.66
N GLN A 171 23.70 16.67 5.58
CA GLN A 171 24.94 15.89 5.66
C GLN A 171 24.80 14.53 4.94
N GLU A 172 24.61 14.57 3.62
CA GLU A 172 24.54 13.41 2.70
C GLU A 172 23.31 12.51 2.72
N ASN A 173 22.36 12.69 3.65
CA ASN A 173 21.11 11.92 3.64
C ASN A 173 19.97 12.68 2.95
N PHE A 174 19.25 11.99 2.06
CA PHE A 174 18.11 12.50 1.31
C PHE A 174 16.81 11.88 1.82
N GLY A 175 15.77 12.71 1.98
CA GLY A 175 14.41 12.25 2.25
C GLY A 175 13.41 12.99 1.38
N SER A 176 12.43 12.26 0.84
CA SER A 176 11.29 12.81 0.09
C SER A 176 10.00 12.53 0.84
N TRP A 177 9.15 13.55 0.97
CA TRP A 177 7.82 13.43 1.57
C TRP A 177 6.78 13.82 0.52
N ASP A 178 5.79 12.96 0.29
CA ASP A 178 4.60 13.30 -0.48
C ASP A 178 3.63 14.01 0.48
N LEU A 179 3.25 15.24 0.14
CA LEU A 179 2.24 16.00 0.86
C LEU A 179 0.89 15.67 0.20
N GLU A 180 0.27 14.56 0.61
CA GLU A 180 -1.16 14.28 0.34
C GLU A 180 -2.04 14.82 1.47
#